data_AF-A0A845UWW9-F1
#
_entry.id   AF-A0A845UWW9-F1
#
_cell.length_a   1.000
_cell.length_b   1.000
_cell.length_c   1.000
_cell.angle_alpha   90.00
_cell.angle_beta   90.00
_cell.angle_gamma   90.00
#
_symmetry.space_group_name_H-M   'P 1'
#
loop_
_entity.id
_entity.type
_entity.pdbx_description
1 polymer ?
#
loop_
_entity_poly.entity_id
_entity_poly.type
_entity_poly.pdbx_seq_one_letter_code
_entity_poly.pdbx_strand_id
1 'polypeptide(L)'
;MAEQSKRDQFIETLKSRLDDLNSEMDKLEKKADEASGKAEERYEEQLADMREKRAEMEDKLKELRAASEAQFDKLKLEAEHAWKAFQNSVEYFRSHFR
;
A
#
# COMPACT_ATOMS: atom_id res chain seq x y z
N MET A 1 -30.31 -9.35 3.35
CA MET A 1 -28.86 -9.31 3.10
C MET A 1 -28.60 -7.94 2.49
N ALA A 2 -27.79 -7.09 3.10
CA ALA A 2 -27.45 -5.82 2.49
C ALA A 2 -26.62 -6.11 1.23
N GLU A 3 -27.10 -5.68 0.08
CA GLU A 3 -26.32 -5.71 -1.15
C GLU A 3 -25.15 -4.74 -0.97
N GLN A 4 -23.91 -5.23 -1.00
CA GLN A 4 -22.73 -4.37 -0.90
C GLN A 4 -22.76 -3.38 -2.08
N SER A 5 -22.65 -2.09 -1.77
CA SER A 5 -22.57 -1.09 -2.83
C SER A 5 -21.25 -1.24 -3.61
N LYS A 6 -21.21 -0.72 -4.85
CA LYS A 6 -19.97 -0.68 -5.65
C LYS A 6 -18.81 -0.01 -4.88
N ARG A 7 -19.14 0.97 -4.02
CA ARG A 7 -18.19 1.61 -3.11
C ARG A 7 -17.62 0.61 -2.11
N ASP A 8 -18.49 -0.13 -1.42
CA ASP A 8 -18.06 -1.07 -0.39
C ASP A 8 -17.19 -2.19 -0.99
N GLN A 9 -17.58 -2.69 -2.17
CA GLN A 9 -16.77 -3.67 -2.92
C GLN A 9 -15.38 -3.13 -3.28
N PHE A 10 -15.31 -1.88 -3.73
CA PHE A 10 -14.03 -1.23 -4.05
C PHE A 10 -13.16 -1.09 -2.79
N ILE A 11 -13.73 -0.59 -1.69
CA ILE A 11 -13.02 -0.40 -0.41
C ILE A 11 -12.49 -1.74 0.12
N GLU A 12 -13.32 -2.79 0.12
CA GLU A 12 -12.91 -4.12 0.60
C GLU A 12 -11.84 -4.74 -0.31
N THR A 13 -11.94 -4.56 -1.62
CA THR A 13 -10.90 -4.99 -2.57
C THR A 13 -9.58 -4.28 -2.29
N LEU A 14 -9.62 -2.97 -2.09
CA LEU A 14 -8.43 -2.16 -1.86
C LEU A 14 -7.79 -2.49 -0.50
N LYS A 15 -8.61 -2.74 0.53
CA LYS A 15 -8.16 -3.23 1.84
C LYS A 15 -7.48 -4.59 1.72
N SER A 16 -8.10 -5.56 1.04
CA SER A 16 -7.52 -6.90 0.87
C SER A 16 -6.16 -6.83 0.18
N ARG A 17 -6.04 -6.00 -0.86
CA ARG A 17 -4.77 -5.81 -1.56
C ARG A 17 -3.70 -5.19 -0.65
N LEU A 18 -4.08 -4.22 0.19
CA LEU A 18 -3.18 -3.63 1.18
C LEU A 18 -2.70 -4.66 2.19
N ASP A 19 -3.59 -5.54 2.68
CA ASP A 19 -3.24 -6.63 3.59
C ASP A 19 -2.26 -7.64 2.95
N ASP A 20 -2.49 -7.99 1.67
CA ASP A 20 -1.57 -8.84 0.90
C ASP A 20 -0.19 -8.18 0.75
N LEU A 21 -0.17 -6.89 0.39
CA LEU A 21 1.07 -6.16 0.18
C LEU A 21 1.86 -5.99 1.49
N ASN A 22 1.17 -5.73 2.61
CA ASN A 22 1.78 -5.71 3.95
C ASN A 22 2.48 -7.02 4.26
N SER A 23 1.85 -8.15 3.93
CA SER A 23 2.45 -9.47 4.10
C SER A 23 3.67 -9.70 3.20
N GLU A 24 3.71 -9.10 2.01
CA GLU A 24 4.91 -9.10 1.16
C GLU A 24 6.02 -8.19 1.72
N MET A 25 5.67 -7.00 2.23
CA MET A 25 6.60 -6.09 2.87
C MET A 25 7.29 -6.73 4.07
N ASP A 26 6.55 -7.42 4.94
CA ASP A 26 7.12 -8.11 6.11
C ASP A 26 8.18 -9.16 5.71
N LYS A 27 8.01 -9.80 4.55
CA LYS A 27 8.99 -10.77 4.02
C LYS A 27 10.21 -10.06 3.45
N LEU A 28 10.00 -8.91 2.82
CA LEU A 28 11.04 -8.09 2.22
C LEU A 28 11.90 -7.41 3.31
N GLU A 29 11.28 -6.93 4.38
CA GLU A 29 11.93 -6.38 5.57
C GLU A 29 12.85 -7.42 6.23
N LYS A 30 12.35 -8.63 6.49
CA LYS A 30 13.18 -9.71 7.04
C LYS A 30 14.40 -10.05 6.18
N LYS A 31 14.28 -9.96 4.85
CA LYS A 31 15.42 -10.18 3.93
C LYS A 31 16.40 -9.01 3.95
N ALA A 32 15.90 -7.80 4.17
CA ALA A 32 16.72 -6.61 4.32
C ALA A 32 17.53 -6.65 5.62
N ASP A 33 16.93 -7.12 6.72
CA ASP A 33 17.58 -7.28 8.02
C ASP A 33 18.77 -8.26 7.98
N GLU A 34 18.78 -9.19 7.03
CA GLU A 34 19.92 -10.11 6.80
C GLU A 34 21.08 -9.44 6.05
N ALA A 35 20.86 -8.28 5.43
CA ALA A 35 21.90 -7.52 4.75
C ALA A 35 22.77 -6.74 5.75
N SER A 36 23.99 -6.37 5.35
CA SER A 36 24.89 -5.60 6.21
C SER A 36 25.65 -4.52 5.44
N GLY A 37 26.08 -3.49 6.16
CA GLY A 37 26.90 -2.40 5.62
C GLY A 37 26.10 -1.49 4.67
N LYS A 38 26.65 -1.15 3.50
CA LYS A 38 26.02 -0.19 2.58
C LYS A 38 24.66 -0.65 2.00
N ALA A 39 24.36 -1.94 2.06
CA ALA A 39 23.07 -2.48 1.63
C ALA A 39 21.99 -2.21 2.69
N GLU A 40 22.34 -2.29 3.97
CA GLU A 40 21.45 -2.05 5.11
C GLU A 40 20.90 -0.62 5.09
N GLU A 41 21.78 0.40 5.00
CA GLU A 41 21.37 1.81 4.94
C GLU A 41 20.41 2.08 3.77
N ARG A 42 20.70 1.53 2.58
CA ARG A 42 19.84 1.69 1.39
C ARG A 42 18.50 0.99 1.57
N TYR A 43 18.48 -0.18 2.18
CA TYR A 43 17.25 -0.91 2.40
C TYR A 43 16.38 -0.24 3.45
N GLU A 44 16.97 0.30 4.51
CA GLU A 44 16.23 1.10 5.51
C GLU A 44 15.54 2.32 4.88
N GLU A 45 16.23 3.06 4.00
CA GLU A 45 15.62 4.17 3.26
C GLU A 45 14.43 3.71 2.40
N GLN A 46 14.57 2.59 1.69
CA GLN A 46 13.52 2.04 0.84
C GLN A 46 12.34 1.49 1.66
N LEU A 47 12.61 0.82 2.79
CA LEU A 47 11.60 0.35 3.72
C LEU A 47 10.85 1.52 4.35
N ALA A 48 11.52 2.62 4.68
CA ALA A 48 10.88 3.83 5.19
C ALA A 48 9.91 4.43 4.16
N ASP A 49 10.31 4.57 2.89
CA ASP A 49 9.44 5.03 1.80
C ASP A 49 8.21 4.11 1.61
N MET A 50 8.42 2.79 1.67
CA MET A 50 7.31 1.83 1.59
C MET A 50 6.36 1.93 2.79
N ARG A 51 6.89 2.14 4.01
CA ARG A 51 6.08 2.34 5.23
C ARG A 51 5.26 3.63 5.14
N GLU A 52 5.82 4.70 4.59
CA GLU A 52 5.10 5.97 4.37
C GLU A 52 3.95 5.80 3.37
N LYS A 53 4.21 5.17 2.21
CA LYS A 53 3.18 4.89 1.20
C LYS A 53 2.08 3.96 1.72
N ARG A 54 2.43 2.99 2.56
CA ARG A 54 1.46 2.15 3.27
C ARG A 54 0.54 3.01 4.15
N ALA A 55 1.11 3.89 4.97
CA ALA A 55 0.33 4.77 5.84
C ALA A 55 -0.60 5.69 5.04
N GLU A 56 -0.12 6.24 3.93
CA GLU A 56 -0.94 7.02 3.00
C GLU A 56 -2.13 6.20 2.46
N MET A 57 -1.91 4.94 2.08
CA MET A 57 -2.98 4.05 1.63
C MET A 57 -4.00 3.72 2.74
N GLU A 58 -3.53 3.51 3.98
CA GLU A 58 -4.40 3.29 5.14
C GLU A 58 -5.29 4.52 5.40
N ASP A 59 -4.75 5.72 5.25
CA ASP A 59 -5.51 6.96 5.40
C ASP A 59 -6.49 7.18 4.24
N LYS A 60 -6.07 6.92 2.99
CA LYS A 60 -6.99 6.97 1.84
C LYS A 60 -8.16 5.98 1.98
N LEU A 61 -7.93 4.80 2.54
CA LEU A 61 -9.00 3.84 2.86
C LEU A 61 -9.98 4.40 3.90
N LYS A 62 -9.50 5.11 4.92
CA LYS A 62 -10.36 5.78 5.92
C LYS A 62 -11.17 6.90 5.27
N GLU A 63 -10.55 7.72 4.43
CA GLU A 63 -11.22 8.79 3.66
C GLU A 63 -12.32 8.23 2.77
N LEU A 64 -12.03 7.17 2.00
CA LEU A 64 -13.00 6.50 1.13
C LEU A 64 -14.22 5.94 1.89
N ARG A 65 -14.01 5.39 3.09
CA ARG A 65 -15.09 4.90 3.95
C ARG A 65 -15.97 6.03 4.49
N ALA A 66 -15.38 7.18 4.79
CA ALA A 66 -16.09 8.36 5.28
C ALA A 66 -16.72 9.20 4.14
N ALA A 67 -16.33 8.96 2.89
CA ALA A 67 -16.74 9.73 1.73
C ALA A 67 -18.25 9.64 1.44
N SER A 68 -18.85 10.78 1.11
CA SER A 68 -20.15 10.82 0.45
C SER A 68 -20.05 10.30 -1.00
N GLU A 69 -21.17 9.92 -1.62
CA GLU A 69 -21.17 9.45 -3.03
C GLU A 69 -20.55 10.47 -3.99
N ALA A 70 -20.82 11.77 -3.77
CA ALA A 70 -20.28 12.85 -4.60
C ALA A 70 -18.76 13.01 -4.49
N GLN A 71 -18.16 12.61 -3.37
CA GLN A 71 -16.71 12.68 -3.15
C GLN A 71 -15.99 11.37 -3.48
N PHE A 72 -16.74 10.26 -3.52
CA PHE A 72 -16.18 8.93 -3.67
C PHE A 72 -15.38 8.78 -4.96
N ASP A 73 -15.91 9.22 -6.10
CA ASP A 73 -15.20 9.08 -7.39
C ASP A 73 -13.86 9.83 -7.41
N LYS A 74 -13.79 11.01 -6.79
CA LYS A 74 -12.54 11.77 -6.68
C LYS A 74 -11.54 11.06 -5.77
N LEU A 75 -11.97 10.66 -4.57
CA LEU A 75 -11.11 9.97 -3.60
C LEU A 75 -10.66 8.60 -4.12
N LYS A 76 -11.50 7.94 -4.92
CA LYS A 76 -11.18 6.69 -5.59
C LYS A 76 -9.98 6.87 -6.51
N LEU A 77 -9.97 7.91 -7.34
CA LEU A 77 -8.84 8.19 -8.22
C LEU A 77 -7.57 8.45 -7.40
N GLU A 78 -7.65 9.28 -6.36
CA GLU A 78 -6.50 9.55 -5.48
C GLU A 78 -5.95 8.26 -4.84
N ALA A 79 -6.83 7.38 -4.34
CA ALA A 79 -6.43 6.09 -3.79
C ALA A 79 -5.82 5.15 -4.85
N GLU A 80 -6.33 5.13 -6.08
CA GLU A 80 -5.75 4.37 -7.18
C GLU A 80 -4.36 4.89 -7.58
N HIS A 81 -4.15 6.20 -7.52
CA HIS A 81 -2.85 6.83 -7.76
C HIS A 81 -1.84 6.49 -6.68
N ALA A 82 -2.21 6.65 -5.40
CA ALA A 82 -1.38 6.28 -4.27
C ALA A 82 -1.06 4.77 -4.30
N TRP A 83 -2.04 3.93 -4.65
CA TRP A 83 -1.87 2.49 -4.77
C TRP A 83 -0.83 2.12 -5.83
N LYS A 84 -0.87 2.74 -7.02
CA LYS A 84 0.15 2.52 -8.05
C LYS A 84 1.54 2.94 -7.60
N ALA A 85 1.66 4.09 -6.93
CA ALA A 85 2.94 4.56 -6.39
C ALA A 85 3.50 3.59 -5.34
N PHE A 86 2.63 3.04 -4.50
CA PHE A 86 3.00 2.04 -3.50
C PHE A 86 3.45 0.73 -4.14
N GLN A 87 2.67 0.17 -5.07
CA GLN A 87 3.04 -1.04 -5.81
C GLN A 87 4.39 -0.89 -6.50
N ASN A 88 4.64 0.24 -7.16
CA ASN A 88 5.93 0.51 -7.81
C ASN A 88 7.09 0.50 -6.81
N SER A 89 6.90 1.04 -5.59
CA SER A 89 7.94 1.01 -4.57
C SER A 89 8.25 -0.41 -4.10
N VAL A 90 7.22 -1.22 -3.86
CA VAL A 90 7.38 -2.62 -3.47
C VAL A 90 8.03 -3.45 -4.58
N GLU A 91 7.63 -3.27 -5.83
CA GLU A 91 8.24 -3.96 -6.98
C GLU A 91 9.70 -3.58 -7.16
N TYR A 92 10.01 -2.29 -7.01
CA TYR A 92 11.38 -1.80 -7.05
C TYR A 92 12.22 -2.41 -5.92
N PHE A 93 11.73 -2.42 -4.68
CA PHE A 93 12.42 -3.04 -3.56
C PHE A 93 12.65 -4.53 -3.77
N ARG A 94 11.60 -5.24 -4.19
CA ARG A 94 11.66 -6.67 -4.51
C ARG A 94 12.66 -6.97 -5.63
N SER A 95 12.87 -6.07 -6.58
CA SER A 95 13.85 -6.25 -7.66
C SER A 95 15.29 -6.32 -7.16
N HIS A 96 15.61 -5.76 -5.98
CA HIS A 96 16.94 -5.89 -5.38
C HIS A 96 17.25 -7.31 -4.89
N PHE A 97 16.23 -8.15 -4.72
CA PHE A 97 16.34 -9.53 -4.24
C PHE A 97 16.03 -10.58 -5.33
N ARG A 98 15.86 -10.17 -6.60
CA ARG A 98 15.77 -11.10 -7.75
C ARG A 98 17.15 -11.34 -8.33
#